data_AF-A0A8S3VB80-F1
#
_entry.id   AF-A0A8S3VB80-F1
#
_cell.length_a   1.000
_cell.length_b   1.000
_cell.length_c   1.000
_cell.angle_alpha   90.00
_cell.angle_beta   90.00
_cell.angle_gamma   90.00
#
_symmetry.space_group_name_H-M   'P 1'
#
loop_
_entity.id
_entity.type
_entity.pdbx_description
1 polymer ?
#
loop_
_entity_poly.entity_id
_entity_poly.type
_entity_poly.pdbx_seq_one_letter_code
_entity_poly.pdbx_strand_id
1 'polypeptide(L)'
;MTNNNVNYFIMICLVVALVLSSPQLALSKYEEISLKHNITGHSCAISLSNPSVSSIAFSYGFLTLFILYTVMLIVIYLTIGIKLYYHRKEKIRNESTPDNSRNKAISNKMTKIALTVSVVFGLGYIPVFVVQTTDKMIEEEYLSAFEFSVLRIVERLYVINHVANPFIYGIFDKHFRLNLRRLLKIPFNEKNRKTARTLTSKQKASSSGL
;
A
#
# COMPACT_ATOMS: atom_id res chain seq x y z
N MET A 1 -2.15 -23.54 -0.99
CA MET A 1 -2.07 -23.00 0.38
C MET A 1 -3.37 -23.28 1.08
N THR A 2 -3.34 -23.99 2.19
CA THR A 2 -4.50 -24.16 3.08
C THR A 2 -4.77 -22.83 3.78
N ASN A 3 -6.02 -22.58 4.22
CA ASN A 3 -6.39 -21.34 4.93
C ASN A 3 -5.48 -21.09 6.16
N ASN A 4 -4.98 -22.15 6.79
CA ASN A 4 -4.06 -22.08 7.92
C ASN A 4 -2.73 -21.41 7.56
N ASN A 5 -2.17 -21.69 6.38
CA ASN A 5 -0.90 -21.08 5.93
C ASN A 5 -1.06 -19.58 5.67
N VAL A 6 -2.22 -19.15 5.17
CA VAL A 6 -2.53 -17.73 4.93
C VAL A 6 -2.66 -17.00 6.26
N ASN A 7 -3.41 -17.56 7.21
CA ASN A 7 -3.59 -16.97 8.54
C ASN A 7 -2.25 -16.86 9.29
N TYR A 8 -1.42 -17.89 9.23
CA TYR A 8 -0.08 -17.87 9.83
C TYR A 8 0.80 -16.76 9.24
N PHE A 9 0.80 -16.60 7.91
CA PHE A 9 1.52 -15.52 7.25
C PHE A 9 1.04 -14.12 7.69
N ILE A 10 -0.28 -13.92 7.78
CA ILE A 10 -0.85 -12.65 8.27
C ILE A 10 -0.38 -12.36 9.70
N MET A 11 -0.38 -13.35 10.58
CA MET A 11 0.10 -13.18 11.97
C MET A 11 1.57 -12.80 12.02
N ILE A 12 2.42 -13.43 11.21
CA ILE A 12 3.84 -13.04 11.11
C ILE A 12 3.95 -11.58 10.66
N CYS A 13 3.24 -11.16 9.62
CA CYS A 13 3.28 -9.78 9.14
C CYS A 13 2.87 -8.78 10.23
N LEU A 14 1.86 -9.11 11.04
CA LEU A 14 1.42 -8.27 12.15
C LEU A 14 2.48 -8.15 13.24
N VAL A 15 3.09 -9.27 13.64
CA VAL A 15 4.16 -9.28 14.66
C VAL A 15 5.37 -8.48 14.17
N VAL A 16 5.81 -8.71 12.92
CA VAL A 16 6.92 -7.96 12.33
C VAL A 16 6.62 -6.45 12.29
N ALA A 17 5.39 -6.05 11.93
CA ALA A 17 5.00 -4.65 11.91
C ALA A 17 5.06 -4.00 13.31
N LEU A 18 4.61 -4.71 14.35
CA LEU A 18 4.69 -4.23 15.73
C LEU A 18 6.15 -4.07 16.19
N VAL A 19 7.00 -5.06 15.89
CA VAL A 19 8.42 -5.03 16.25
C VAL A 19 9.13 -3.87 15.57
N LEU A 20 8.92 -3.69 14.25
CA LEU A 20 9.55 -2.60 13.49
C LEU A 20 9.05 -1.21 13.91
N SER A 21 7.82 -1.11 14.42
CA SER A 21 7.25 0.16 14.90
C SER A 21 7.68 0.50 16.33
N SER A 22 8.09 -0.49 17.13
CA SER A 22 8.43 -0.31 18.54
C SER A 22 9.56 0.69 18.86
N PRO A 23 10.64 0.82 18.06
CA PRO A 23 11.71 1.76 18.36
C PRO A 23 11.23 3.22 18.28
N GLN A 24 10.32 3.52 17.34
CA GLN A 24 9.73 4.86 17.23
C GLN A 24 8.98 5.24 18.50
N LEU A 25 8.23 4.30 19.08
CA LEU A 25 7.49 4.53 20.32
C LEU A 25 8.43 4.75 21.51
N ALA A 26 9.51 3.98 21.62
CA ALA A 26 10.46 4.09 22.72
C ALA A 26 11.30 5.38 22.67
N LEU A 27 11.52 5.94 21.48
CA LEU A 27 12.41 7.09 21.26
C LEU A 27 11.69 8.43 21.14
N SER A 28 10.37 8.40 20.95
CA SER A 28 9.54 9.62 20.93
C SER A 28 9.44 10.20 22.34
N LYS A 29 9.84 11.45 22.53
CA LYS A 29 9.69 12.18 23.80
C LYS A 29 8.89 13.45 23.62
N TYR A 30 8.31 13.89 24.73
CA TYR A 30 7.67 15.20 24.85
C TYR A 30 8.75 16.26 25.12
N GLU A 31 8.87 17.23 24.22
CA GLU A 31 9.84 18.31 24.33
C GLU A 31 9.14 19.67 24.30
N GLU A 32 9.56 20.58 25.17
CA GLU A 32 9.09 21.97 25.19
C GLU A 32 10.00 22.81 24.30
N ILE A 33 9.43 23.42 23.27
CA ILE A 33 10.14 24.22 22.28
C ILE A 33 9.76 25.68 22.49
N SER A 34 10.77 26.53 22.72
CA SER A 34 10.59 27.98 22.76
C SER A 34 10.64 28.54 21.34
N LEU A 35 9.51 29.05 20.86
CA LEU A 35 9.38 29.71 19.57
C LEU A 35 9.81 31.19 19.66
N LYS A 36 10.07 31.78 18.49
CA LYS A 36 10.33 33.22 18.35
C LYS A 36 9.17 34.03 18.97
N HIS A 37 9.48 35.09 19.72
CA HIS A 37 8.54 35.93 20.48
C HIS A 37 8.04 35.38 21.83
N ASN A 38 8.85 34.58 22.55
CA ASN A 38 8.55 34.13 23.92
C ASN A 38 7.28 33.26 24.02
N ILE A 39 6.95 32.56 22.93
CA ILE A 39 5.83 31.60 22.87
C ILE A 39 6.40 30.22 23.14
N THR A 40 5.90 29.54 24.17
CA THR A 40 6.24 28.13 24.42
C THR A 40 5.28 27.22 23.66
N GLY A 41 5.83 26.17 23.06
CA GLY A 41 5.09 25.13 22.36
C GLY A 41 5.54 23.75 22.82
N HIS A 42 4.71 22.74 22.56
CA HIS A 42 5.03 21.36 22.88
C HIS A 42 5.09 20.53 21.62
N SER A 43 6.15 19.75 21.48
CA SER A 43 6.37 18.85 20.35
C SER A 43 6.61 17.43 20.82
N CYS A 44 6.14 16.47 20.02
CA CYS A 44 6.51 15.07 20.18
C CYS A 44 7.55 14.74 19.12
N ALA A 45 8.81 14.66 19.53
CA ALA A 45 9.95 14.48 18.64
C ALA A 45 10.90 13.41 19.19
N ILE A 46 11.73 12.87 18.30
CA ILE A 46 12.75 11.90 18.68
C ILE A 46 13.85 12.66 19.44
N SER A 47 13.97 12.43 20.75
CA SER A 47 14.93 13.12 21.61
C SER A 47 16.05 12.18 22.05
N LEU A 48 17.14 12.21 21.27
CA LEU A 48 18.41 11.54 21.54
C LEU A 48 19.51 12.58 21.74
N SER A 49 20.56 12.23 22.48
CA SER A 49 21.73 13.09 22.77
C SER A 49 22.40 13.69 21.52
N ASN A 50 22.15 13.11 20.34
CA ASN A 50 22.47 13.66 19.03
C ASN A 50 21.23 13.52 18.11
N PRO A 51 20.33 14.51 18.06
CA PRO A 51 19.05 14.41 17.35
C PRO A 51 19.22 14.33 15.83
N SER A 52 20.30 14.90 15.29
CA SER A 52 20.68 14.83 13.87
C SER A 52 21.06 13.41 13.45
N VAL A 53 22.00 12.77 14.16
CA VAL A 53 22.51 11.42 13.83
C VAL A 53 21.42 10.36 13.90
N SER A 54 20.54 10.43 14.89
CA SER A 54 19.44 9.47 15.06
C SER A 54 18.35 9.64 14.01
N SER A 55 17.89 10.86 13.75
CA SER A 55 16.92 11.15 12.68
C SER A 55 17.45 10.76 11.30
N ILE A 56 18.77 10.89 11.07
CA ILE A 56 19.48 10.37 9.90
C ILE A 56 19.39 8.84 9.83
N ALA A 57 19.79 8.13 10.88
CA ALA A 57 19.77 6.68 10.89
C ALA A 57 18.36 6.11 10.61
N PHE A 58 17.31 6.70 11.20
CA PHE A 58 15.93 6.30 10.93
C PHE A 58 15.51 6.54 9.48
N SER A 59 15.81 7.73 8.92
CA SER A 59 15.45 8.07 7.54
C SER A 59 16.08 7.09 6.54
N TYR A 60 17.37 6.80 6.69
CA TYR A 60 18.07 5.84 5.84
C TYR A 60 17.62 4.39 6.06
N GLY A 61 17.25 4.03 7.30
CA GLY A 61 16.64 2.73 7.60
C GLY A 61 15.32 2.52 6.86
N PHE A 62 14.41 3.49 6.92
CA PHE A 62 13.14 3.43 6.18
C PHE A 62 13.34 3.46 4.67
N LEU A 63 14.28 4.27 4.16
CA LEU A 63 14.64 4.27 2.73
C LEU A 63 15.15 2.89 2.29
N THR A 64 15.99 2.25 3.09
CA THR A 64 16.50 0.90 2.80
C THR A 64 15.38 -0.12 2.74
N LEU A 65 14.45 -0.10 3.71
CA LEU A 65 13.27 -0.97 3.70
C LEU A 65 12.38 -0.73 2.48
N PHE A 66 12.18 0.53 2.08
CA PHE A 66 11.43 0.89 0.89
C PHE A 66 12.07 0.37 -0.40
N ILE A 67 13.40 0.49 -0.53
CA ILE A 67 14.15 -0.05 -1.66
C ILE A 67 14.01 -1.58 -1.72
N LEU A 68 14.20 -2.27 -0.60
CA LEU A 68 14.05 -3.73 -0.52
C LEU A 68 12.63 -4.18 -0.92
N TYR A 69 11.61 -3.50 -0.41
CA TYR A 69 10.22 -3.75 -0.78
C TYR A 69 9.96 -3.53 -2.28
N THR A 70 10.50 -2.45 -2.83
CA THR A 70 10.36 -2.12 -4.26
C THR A 70 11.04 -3.15 -5.15
N VAL A 71 12.25 -3.59 -4.79
CA VAL A 71 12.98 -4.66 -5.51
C VAL A 71 12.19 -5.96 -5.46
N MET A 72 11.69 -6.35 -4.29
CA MET A 72 10.86 -7.55 -4.13
C MET A 72 9.62 -7.49 -5.04
N LEU A 73 8.91 -6.35 -5.07
CA LEU A 73 7.75 -6.17 -5.94
C LEU A 73 8.12 -6.24 -7.43
N ILE A 74 9.22 -5.60 -7.84
CA ILE A 74 9.70 -5.65 -9.22
C ILE A 74 9.95 -7.11 -9.62
N VAL A 75 10.70 -7.88 -8.82
CA VAL A 75 10.99 -9.30 -9.10
C VAL A 75 9.70 -10.12 -9.22
N ILE A 76 8.76 -9.93 -8.30
CA ILE A 76 7.47 -10.62 -8.32
C ILE A 76 6.69 -10.26 -9.59
N TYR A 77 6.55 -8.98 -9.93
CA TYR A 77 5.79 -8.56 -11.11
C TYR A 77 6.46 -8.96 -12.42
N LEU A 78 7.80 -8.93 -12.50
CA LEU A 78 8.54 -9.44 -13.64
C LEU A 78 8.30 -10.94 -13.81
N THR A 79 8.36 -11.72 -12.73
CA THR A 79 8.13 -13.17 -12.78
C THR A 79 6.68 -13.49 -13.18
N ILE A 80 5.71 -12.75 -12.65
CA ILE A 80 4.30 -12.86 -13.06
C ILE A 80 4.15 -12.51 -14.54
N GLY A 81 4.75 -11.40 -14.99
CA GLY A 81 4.70 -10.94 -16.38
C GLY A 81 5.32 -11.96 -17.34
N ILE A 82 6.50 -12.47 -17.03
CA ILE A 82 7.21 -13.49 -17.81
C ILE A 82 6.38 -14.78 -17.88
N LYS A 83 5.87 -15.27 -16.74
CA LYS A 83 5.04 -16.48 -16.72
C LYS A 83 3.74 -16.31 -17.51
N LEU A 84 3.11 -15.14 -17.42
CA LEU A 84 1.92 -14.81 -18.22
C LEU A 84 2.25 -14.72 -19.72
N TYR A 85 3.42 -14.20 -20.09
CA TYR A 85 3.88 -14.09 -21.47
C TYR A 85 4.13 -15.47 -22.09
N TYR A 86 4.94 -16.32 -21.45
CA TYR A 86 5.23 -17.67 -21.94
C TYR A 86 3.96 -18.51 -22.06
N HIS A 87 3.07 -18.45 -21.07
CA HIS A 87 1.80 -19.19 -21.12
C HIS A 87 0.85 -18.67 -22.20
N ARG A 88 0.88 -17.37 -22.55
CA ARG A 88 0.12 -16.85 -23.70
C ARG A 88 0.69 -17.35 -25.02
N LYS A 89 2.03 -17.33 -25.17
CA LYS A 89 2.73 -17.81 -26.38
C LYS A 89 2.46 -19.29 -26.64
N GLU A 90 2.52 -20.12 -25.60
CA GLU A 90 2.25 -21.56 -25.71
C GLU A 90 0.78 -21.85 -26.07
N LYS A 91 -0.17 -21.09 -25.52
CA LYS A 91 -1.59 -21.21 -25.85
C LYS A 91 -1.91 -20.77 -27.28
N ILE A 92 -1.22 -19.77 -27.82
CA ILE A 92 -1.37 -19.38 -29.23
C ILE A 92 -0.85 -20.50 -30.15
N ARG A 93 0.19 -21.22 -29.73
CA ARG A 93 0.76 -22.33 -30.50
C ARG A 93 -0.08 -23.61 -30.42
N ASN A 94 -0.76 -23.86 -29.31
CA ASN A 94 -1.54 -25.07 -29.07
C ASN A 94 -3.04 -24.73 -29.07
N GLU A 95 -3.73 -24.98 -30.18
CA GLU A 95 -5.11 -24.53 -30.44
C GLU A 95 -6.22 -25.22 -29.61
N SER A 96 -5.90 -26.12 -28.70
CA SER A 96 -6.92 -26.97 -28.08
C SER A 96 -6.58 -27.40 -26.66
N THR A 97 -6.79 -26.50 -25.69
CA THR A 97 -7.05 -26.89 -24.29
C THR A 97 -8.22 -26.07 -23.74
N PRO A 98 -9.14 -26.69 -22.99
CA PRO A 98 -10.24 -25.96 -22.34
C PRO A 98 -9.66 -24.89 -21.43
N ASP A 99 -9.89 -23.63 -21.81
CA ASP A 99 -9.32 -22.48 -21.14
C ASP A 99 -9.92 -22.35 -19.74
N ASN A 100 -9.07 -22.39 -18.71
CA ASN A 100 -9.46 -21.92 -17.38
C ASN A 100 -9.49 -20.37 -17.35
N SER A 101 -10.16 -19.81 -18.36
CA SER A 101 -10.27 -18.39 -18.71
C SER A 101 -10.69 -17.55 -17.52
N ARG A 102 -11.62 -18.10 -16.72
CA ARG A 102 -12.16 -17.48 -15.53
C ARG A 102 -11.11 -17.31 -14.43
N ASN A 103 -10.35 -18.36 -14.11
CA ASN A 103 -9.31 -18.28 -13.08
C ASN A 103 -8.17 -17.36 -13.53
N LYS A 104 -7.83 -17.37 -14.81
CA LYS A 104 -6.86 -16.43 -15.41
C LYS A 104 -7.35 -14.99 -15.35
N ALA A 105 -8.61 -14.73 -15.67
CA ALA A 105 -9.21 -13.40 -15.59
C ALA A 105 -9.26 -12.88 -14.13
N ILE A 106 -9.58 -13.75 -13.17
CA ILE A 106 -9.54 -13.43 -11.74
C ILE A 106 -8.11 -13.09 -11.31
N SER A 107 -7.13 -13.94 -11.66
CA SER A 107 -5.72 -13.72 -11.34
C SER A 107 -5.19 -12.42 -11.95
N ASN A 108 -5.42 -12.18 -13.24
CA ASN A 108 -5.02 -10.94 -13.92
C ASN A 108 -5.64 -9.69 -13.27
N LYS A 109 -6.92 -9.78 -12.86
CA LYS A 109 -7.59 -8.70 -12.13
C LYS A 109 -6.91 -8.44 -10.78
N MET A 110 -6.64 -9.49 -10.01
CA MET A 110 -5.96 -9.37 -8.71
C MET A 110 -4.56 -8.77 -8.87
N THR A 111 -3.79 -9.21 -9.87
CA THR A 111 -2.49 -8.64 -10.21
C THR A 111 -2.60 -7.17 -10.61
N LYS A 112 -3.61 -6.79 -11.40
CA LYS A 112 -3.84 -5.39 -11.78
C LYS A 112 -4.13 -4.52 -10.55
N ILE A 113 -4.99 -4.98 -9.65
CA ILE A 113 -5.29 -4.27 -8.40
C ILE A 113 -4.02 -4.13 -7.56
N ALA A 114 -3.30 -5.22 -7.33
CA ALA A 114 -2.06 -5.22 -6.56
C ALA A 114 -1.02 -4.27 -7.18
N LEU A 115 -0.85 -4.28 -8.50
CA LEU A 115 0.06 -3.38 -9.21
C LEU A 115 -0.35 -1.91 -9.01
N THR A 116 -1.63 -1.59 -9.13
CA THR A 116 -2.11 -0.22 -8.89
C THR A 116 -1.84 0.23 -7.46
N VAL A 117 -2.13 -0.62 -6.46
CA VAL A 117 -1.82 -0.30 -5.05
C VAL A 117 -0.32 -0.05 -4.87
N SER A 118 0.54 -0.91 -5.42
CA SER A 118 1.99 -0.76 -5.36
C SER A 118 2.51 0.52 -6.01
N VAL A 119 1.94 0.92 -7.15
CA VAL A 119 2.32 2.17 -7.83
C VAL A 119 1.91 3.38 -6.99
N VAL A 120 0.69 3.39 -6.45
CA VAL A 120 0.24 4.49 -5.57
C VAL A 120 1.13 4.58 -4.33
N PHE A 121 1.48 3.44 -3.73
CA PHE A 121 2.44 3.38 -2.63
C PHE A 121 3.78 4.03 -2.99
N GLY A 122 4.37 3.63 -4.12
CA GLY A 122 5.62 4.21 -4.60
C GLY A 122 5.51 5.72 -4.81
N LEU A 123 4.49 6.19 -5.52
CA LEU A 123 4.28 7.62 -5.80
C LEU A 123 4.06 8.45 -4.53
N GLY A 124 3.42 7.88 -3.50
CA GLY A 124 3.22 8.56 -2.22
C GLY A 124 4.49 8.66 -1.36
N TYR A 125 5.39 7.67 -1.45
CA TYR A 125 6.61 7.60 -0.62
C TYR A 125 7.86 8.16 -1.27
N ILE A 126 8.01 8.09 -2.61
CA ILE A 126 9.19 8.61 -3.31
C ILE A 126 9.48 10.08 -2.97
N PRO A 127 8.54 11.03 -3.13
CA PRO A 127 8.84 12.44 -2.86
C PRO A 127 9.08 12.71 -1.36
N VAL A 128 8.47 11.92 -0.48
CA VAL A 128 8.74 11.98 0.98
C VAL A 128 10.20 11.63 1.26
N PHE A 129 10.71 10.53 0.69
CA PHE A 129 12.11 10.13 0.90
C PHE A 129 13.11 11.09 0.24
N VAL A 130 12.76 11.67 -0.92
CA VAL A 130 13.58 12.72 -1.54
C VAL A 130 13.72 13.89 -0.56
N VAL A 131 12.61 14.43 -0.06
CA VAL A 131 12.66 15.56 0.89
C VAL A 131 13.41 15.19 2.17
N GLN A 132 13.11 14.05 2.81
CA GLN A 132 13.78 13.64 4.06
C GLN A 132 15.29 13.45 3.94
N THR A 133 15.78 13.14 2.74
CA THR A 133 17.22 12.97 2.48
C THR A 133 17.89 14.27 2.05
N THR A 134 17.18 15.18 1.37
CA THR A 134 17.72 16.48 0.92
C THR A 134 17.57 17.61 1.94
N ASP A 135 16.57 17.56 2.82
CA ASP A 135 16.29 18.58 3.85
C ASP A 135 17.52 18.84 4.75
N LYS A 136 18.38 17.84 4.90
CA LYS A 136 19.62 17.93 5.69
C LYS A 136 20.78 18.59 4.95
N MET A 137 20.66 18.77 3.64
CA MET A 137 21.65 19.44 2.78
C MET A 137 21.28 20.90 2.52
N ILE A 138 20.03 21.29 2.83
CA ILE A 138 19.51 22.64 2.61
C ILE A 138 19.45 23.34 3.96
N GLU A 139 20.27 24.36 4.16
CA GLU A 139 20.14 25.19 5.35
C GLU A 139 18.81 25.96 5.28
N GLU A 140 18.03 25.91 6.38
CA GLU A 140 16.69 26.54 6.47
C GLU A 140 16.68 28.03 6.12
N GLU A 141 17.85 28.69 6.17
CA GLU A 141 18.05 30.10 5.85
C GLU A 141 17.84 30.43 4.36
N TYR A 142 17.99 29.47 3.44
CA TYR A 142 17.85 29.71 2.00
C TYR A 142 16.44 29.53 1.45
N LEU A 143 15.49 29.04 2.27
CA LEU A 143 14.13 28.74 1.82
C LEU A 143 13.15 29.85 2.22
N SER A 144 12.31 30.25 1.27
CA SER A 144 11.15 31.10 1.56
C SER A 144 10.12 30.34 2.42
N ALA A 145 9.27 31.09 3.14
CA ALA A 145 8.19 30.52 3.94
C ALA A 145 7.23 29.64 3.11
N PHE A 146 7.04 29.97 1.83
CA PHE A 146 6.24 29.18 0.91
C PHE A 146 6.91 27.84 0.59
N GLU A 147 8.20 27.83 0.25
CA GLU A 147 8.95 26.61 -0.04
C GLU A 147 8.98 25.67 1.17
N PHE A 148 9.24 26.22 2.36
CA PHE A 148 9.19 25.43 3.60
C PHE A 148 7.81 24.78 3.80
N SER A 149 6.72 25.53 3.56
CA SER A 149 5.36 25.00 3.67
C SER A 149 5.10 23.88 2.66
N VAL A 150 5.56 24.03 1.41
CA VAL A 150 5.44 23.00 0.38
C VAL A 150 6.21 21.74 0.77
N LEU A 151 7.46 21.86 1.24
CA LEU A 151 8.25 20.70 1.69
C LEU A 151 7.54 19.95 2.82
N ARG A 152 7.00 20.66 3.82
CA ARG A 152 6.21 20.05 4.91
C ARG A 152 4.95 19.31 4.45
N ILE A 153 4.32 19.77 3.37
CA ILE A 153 3.19 19.06 2.76
C ILE A 153 3.67 17.81 2.02
N VAL A 154 4.77 17.92 1.27
CA VAL A 154 5.37 16.80 0.54
C VAL A 154 5.80 15.69 1.48
N GLU A 155 6.38 16.02 2.65
CA GLU A 155 6.72 15.05 3.71
C GLU A 155 5.50 14.23 4.20
N ARG A 156 4.27 14.72 3.98
CA ARG A 156 3.02 14.07 4.38
C ARG A 156 2.31 13.35 3.25
N LEU A 157 2.87 13.34 2.03
CA LEU A 157 2.23 12.75 0.86
C LEU A 157 1.97 11.24 1.01
N TYR A 158 2.75 10.55 1.85
CA TYR A 158 2.54 9.14 2.17
C TYR A 158 1.14 8.84 2.71
N VAL A 159 0.45 9.82 3.31
CA VAL A 159 -0.90 9.65 3.89
C VAL A 159 -1.93 9.24 2.84
N ILE A 160 -1.72 9.61 1.56
CA ILE A 160 -2.58 9.21 0.44
C ILE A 160 -2.74 7.69 0.37
N ASN A 161 -1.71 6.92 0.76
CA ASN A 161 -1.73 5.46 0.74
C ASN A 161 -2.79 4.85 1.65
N HIS A 162 -3.17 5.54 2.73
CA HIS A 162 -4.20 5.07 3.65
C HIS A 162 -5.62 5.22 3.08
N VAL A 163 -5.84 6.22 2.21
CA VAL A 163 -7.17 6.51 1.65
C VAL A 163 -7.36 5.96 0.25
N ALA A 164 -6.29 5.72 -0.51
CA ALA A 164 -6.36 5.30 -1.91
C ALA A 164 -7.01 3.92 -2.10
N ASN A 165 -6.80 2.99 -1.16
CA ASN A 165 -7.22 1.59 -1.29
C ASN A 165 -8.72 1.43 -1.61
N PRO A 166 -9.68 1.98 -0.83
CA PRO A 166 -11.11 1.97 -1.18
C PRO A 166 -11.43 2.45 -2.60
N PHE A 167 -10.76 3.51 -3.08
CA PHE A 167 -10.97 4.02 -4.45
C PHE A 167 -10.45 3.04 -5.50
N ILE A 168 -9.28 2.44 -5.28
CA ILE A 168 -8.71 1.42 -6.17
C ILE A 168 -9.66 0.21 -6.27
N TYR A 169 -10.13 -0.32 -5.14
CA TYR A 169 -11.12 -1.41 -5.15
C TYR A 169 -12.45 -0.97 -5.78
N GLY A 170 -12.87 0.28 -5.56
CA GLY A 170 -14.04 0.88 -6.21
C GLY A 170 -13.95 0.88 -7.74
N ILE A 171 -12.78 1.17 -8.30
CA ILE A 171 -12.56 1.20 -9.75
C ILE A 171 -12.44 -0.22 -10.32
N PHE A 172 -11.56 -1.04 -9.75
CA PHE A 172 -11.14 -2.31 -10.35
C PHE A 172 -11.92 -3.53 -9.86
N ASP A 173 -12.60 -3.45 -8.72
CA ASP A 173 -13.32 -4.59 -8.13
C ASP A 173 -14.85 -4.44 -8.20
N LYS A 174 -15.46 -5.15 -9.16
CA LYS A 174 -16.92 -5.24 -9.29
C LYS A 174 -17.59 -5.91 -8.08
N HIS A 175 -16.95 -6.90 -7.46
CA HIS A 175 -17.50 -7.59 -6.29
C HIS A 175 -17.49 -6.68 -5.07
N PHE A 176 -16.40 -5.93 -4.86
CA PHE A 176 -16.32 -4.88 -3.85
C PHE A 176 -17.46 -3.86 -4.03
N ARG A 177 -17.64 -3.31 -5.24
CA ARG A 177 -18.74 -2.37 -5.54
C ARG A 177 -20.12 -2.94 -5.26
N LEU A 178 -20.35 -4.21 -5.61
CA LEU A 178 -21.64 -4.86 -5.38
C LEU A 178 -21.93 -4.97 -3.88
N ASN A 179 -20.94 -5.39 -3.09
CA ASN A 179 -21.11 -5.52 -1.64
C ASN A 179 -21.21 -4.16 -0.95
N LEU A 180 -20.44 -3.16 -1.39
CA LEU A 180 -20.56 -1.80 -0.89
C LEU A 180 -21.96 -1.23 -1.12
N ARG A 181 -22.54 -1.41 -2.31
CA ARG A 181 -23.92 -0.97 -2.59
C ARG A 181 -24.97 -1.71 -1.75
N ARG A 182 -24.75 -3.00 -1.47
CA ARG A 182 -25.61 -3.79 -0.56
C ARG A 182 -25.55 -3.24 0.87
N LEU A 183 -24.35 -2.95 1.37
CA LEU A 183 -24.16 -2.37 2.71
C LEU A 183 -24.80 -0.98 2.81
N LEU A 184 -24.69 -0.16 1.77
CA LEU A 184 -25.27 1.19 1.70
C LEU A 184 -26.74 1.21 1.27
N LYS A 185 -27.38 0.05 1.06
CA LYS A 185 -28.78 -0.09 0.59
C LYS A 185 -29.10 0.72 -0.68
N ILE A 186 -28.12 0.99 -1.53
CA ILE A 186 -28.31 1.75 -2.77
C ILE A 186 -29.03 0.84 -3.78
N PRO A 187 -30.24 1.21 -4.28
CA PRO A 187 -30.99 0.38 -5.21
C PRO A 187 -30.22 0.19 -6.53
N PHE A 188 -30.24 -1.05 -7.06
CA PHE A 188 -29.46 -1.45 -8.22
C PHE A 188 -30.40 -1.86 -9.37
N ASN A 189 -30.16 -1.29 -10.55
CA ASN A 189 -30.95 -1.55 -11.75
C ASN A 189 -30.98 -3.06 -12.08
N GLU A 190 -32.18 -3.56 -12.42
CA GLU A 190 -32.61 -4.96 -12.38
C GLU A 190 -31.76 -5.92 -13.24
N LYS A 191 -31.13 -5.40 -14.30
CA LYS A 191 -30.24 -6.13 -15.22
C LYS A 191 -29.07 -6.83 -14.52
N ASN A 192 -28.58 -6.27 -13.42
CA ASN A 192 -27.45 -6.82 -12.67
C ASN A 192 -27.85 -7.71 -11.48
N ARG A 193 -29.15 -7.77 -11.12
CA ARG A 193 -29.68 -8.65 -10.06
C ARG A 193 -29.55 -10.13 -10.45
N LYS A 194 -29.66 -10.43 -11.76
CA LYS A 194 -29.45 -11.77 -12.32
C LYS A 194 -28.01 -12.24 -12.13
N THR A 195 -27.01 -11.41 -12.44
CA THR A 195 -25.59 -11.73 -12.23
C THR A 195 -25.22 -11.89 -10.75
N ALA A 196 -25.80 -11.07 -9.88
CA ALA A 196 -25.57 -11.16 -8.43
C ALA A 196 -26.13 -12.45 -7.83
N ARG A 197 -27.31 -12.91 -8.27
CA ARG A 197 -27.93 -14.17 -7.84
C ARG A 197 -27.14 -15.40 -8.29
N THR A 198 -26.59 -15.39 -9.52
CA THR A 198 -25.74 -16.48 -10.04
C THR A 198 -24.39 -16.61 -9.32
N LEU A 199 -23.86 -15.52 -8.75
CA LEU A 199 -22.62 -15.55 -7.97
C LEU A 199 -22.85 -16.13 -6.57
N THR A 200 -23.94 -15.77 -5.90
CA THR A 200 -24.31 -16.33 -4.60
C THR A 200 -24.71 -17.80 -4.67
N SER A 201 -25.36 -18.25 -5.75
CA SER A 201 -25.70 -19.68 -5.91
C SER A 201 -24.47 -20.55 -6.12
N LYS A 202 -23.46 -20.08 -6.87
CA LYS A 202 -22.18 -20.79 -7.06
C LYS A 202 -21.32 -20.84 -5.79
N GLN A 203 -21.41 -19.83 -4.93
CA GLN A 203 -20.68 -19.81 -3.66
C GLN A 203 -21.30 -20.76 -2.63
N LYS A 204 -22.63 -20.91 -2.64
CA LYS A 204 -23.36 -21.85 -1.77
C LYS A 204 -23.26 -23.31 -2.23
N ALA A 205 -23.18 -23.56 -3.54
CA ALA A 205 -23.00 -24.92 -4.10
C ALA A 205 -21.59 -25.49 -3.86
N SER A 206 -20.57 -24.63 -3.71
CA SER A 206 -19.20 -25.06 -3.40
C SER A 206 -18.97 -25.37 -1.92
N SER A 207 -19.88 -24.96 -1.03
CA SER A 207 -19.80 -25.20 0.42
C SER A 207 -20.66 -26.37 0.90
N SER A 208 -21.43 -26.99 0.01
CA SER A 208 -22.35 -28.11 0.31
C SER A 208 -21.94 -29.44 -0.35
N GLY A 209 -20.71 -29.49 -0.87
CA GLY A 209 -20.09 -30.70 -1.45
C GLY A 209 -18.85 -31.16 -0.69
N LEU A 210 -18.72 -30.77 0.58
CA LEU A 210 -17.78 -31.28 1.57
C LEU A 210 -18.59 -31.91 2.70
#